data_AF-A0A1F4SRG0-F1
#
_entry.id   AF-A0A1F4SRG0-F1
#
_cell.length_a   1.000
_cell.length_b   1.000
_cell.length_c   1.000
_cell.angle_alpha   90.00
_cell.angle_beta   90.00
_cell.angle_gamma   90.00
#
_symmetry.space_group_name_H-M   'P 1'
#
loop_
_entity.id
_entity.type
_entity.pdbx_description
1 polymer ?
#
loop_
_entity_poly.entity_id
_entity_poly.type
_entity_poly.pdbx_seq_one_letter_code
_entity_poly.pdbx_strand_id
1 'polypeptide(L)'
;MKKGFTLIELVMVIVILGILAAMVLPRFVNLQNEARISASKAALGAIRSAVAVRYASRATVEAEPLPPTIEASMFQDGNIPTEPLTNSNSVTLVSGLAAIGSGAGWAYSSSEGKVWINNTSYTSY
;
A
#
# COMPACT_ATOMS: atom_id res chain seq x y z
N MET A 1 -18.59 50.90 -20.84
CA MET A 1 -18.74 49.74 -21.74
C MET A 1 -17.87 48.61 -21.20
N LYS A 2 -18.46 47.45 -20.87
CA LYS A 2 -17.67 46.28 -20.43
C LYS A 2 -17.03 45.64 -21.66
N LYS A 3 -15.70 45.54 -21.68
CA LYS A 3 -14.96 44.85 -22.73
C LYS A 3 -15.26 43.35 -22.58
N GLY A 4 -16.03 42.77 -23.51
CA GLY A 4 -16.31 41.34 -23.54
C GLY A 4 -15.06 40.56 -23.94
N PHE A 5 -14.89 39.35 -23.38
CA PHE A 5 -13.87 38.40 -23.83
C PHE A 5 -14.08 38.08 -25.31
N THR A 6 -12.99 37.99 -26.08
CA THR A 6 -13.09 37.57 -27.49
C THR A 6 -13.27 36.06 -27.57
N LEU A 7 -14.01 35.59 -28.59
CA LEU A 7 -14.17 34.15 -28.82
C LEU A 7 -12.83 33.46 -29.06
N ILE A 8 -11.89 34.15 -29.70
CA ILE A 8 -10.57 33.61 -29.97
C ILE A 8 -9.73 33.42 -28.69
N GLU A 9 -9.86 34.31 -27.70
CA GLU A 9 -9.20 34.14 -26.40
C GLU A 9 -9.70 32.87 -25.69
N LEU A 10 -11.02 32.63 -25.70
CA LEU A 10 -11.57 31.44 -25.07
C LEU A 10 -11.14 30.15 -25.79
N VAL A 11 -11.13 30.16 -27.13
CA VAL A 11 -10.71 29.01 -27.93
C VAL A 11 -9.22 28.72 -27.75
N MET A 12 -8.36 29.74 -27.73
CA MET A 12 -6.92 29.55 -27.52
C MET A 12 -6.62 28.95 -26.14
N VAL A 13 -7.35 29.38 -25.10
CA VAL A 13 -7.17 28.86 -23.73
C VAL A 13 -7.51 27.37 -23.64
N ILE A 14 -8.65 26.95 -24.18
CA ILE A 14 -9.03 25.52 -24.13
C ILE A 14 -8.09 24.64 -24.96
N VAL A 15 -7.54 25.17 -26.07
CA VAL A 15 -6.54 24.46 -26.88
C VAL A 15 -5.26 24.24 -26.10
N ILE A 16 -4.75 25.29 -25.43
CA ILE A 16 -3.55 25.18 -24.59
C ILE A 16 -3.79 24.21 -23.42
N LEU A 17 -4.93 24.33 -22.72
CA LEU A 17 -5.30 23.41 -21.64
C LEU A 17 -5.43 21.97 -22.13
N GLY A 18 -5.95 21.75 -23.35
CA GLY A 18 -6.04 20.42 -23.96
C GLY A 18 -4.67 19.77 -24.19
N ILE A 19 -3.70 20.53 -24.71
CA ILE A 19 -2.33 20.04 -24.94
C ILE A 19 -1.64 19.73 -23.62
N LEU A 20 -1.75 20.62 -22.63
CA LEU A 20 -1.16 20.44 -21.30
C LEU A 20 -1.77 19.22 -20.59
N ALA A 21 -3.10 19.05 -20.64
CA ALA A 21 -3.78 17.92 -20.04
C ALA A 21 -3.34 16.58 -20.65
N ALA A 22 -3.18 16.52 -21.98
CA ALA A 22 -2.73 15.32 -22.68
C ALA A 22 -1.31 14.87 -22.26
N MET A 23 -0.40 15.82 -22.03
CA MET A 23 0.97 15.53 -21.57
C MET A 23 1.02 15.11 -20.09
N VAL A 24 0.23 15.76 -19.23
CA VAL A 24 0.33 15.62 -17.77
C VAL A 24 -0.34 14.34 -17.25
N LEU A 25 -1.48 13.97 -17.83
CA LEU A 25 -2.30 12.85 -17.36
C LEU A 25 -1.54 11.50 -17.23
N PRO A 26 -0.77 11.02 -18.23
CA PRO A 26 -0.08 9.73 -18.11
C PRO A 26 0.96 9.72 -16.99
N ARG A 27 1.69 10.82 -16.81
CA ARG A 27 2.66 10.97 -15.72
C ARG A 27 1.96 10.96 -14.35
N PHE A 28 0.80 11.61 -14.24
CA PHE A 28 0.05 11.67 -13.00
C PHE A 28 -0.47 10.29 -12.56
N VAL A 29 -0.88 9.42 -13.50
CA VAL A 29 -1.28 8.04 -13.20
C VAL A 29 -0.10 7.21 -12.70
N ASN A 30 1.06 7.32 -13.34
CA ASN A 30 2.27 6.58 -12.92
C ASN A 30 2.73 7.00 -11.51
N LEU A 31 2.77 8.31 -11.24
CA LEU A 31 3.14 8.84 -9.93
C LEU A 31 2.21 8.35 -8.81
N GLN A 32 0.90 8.25 -9.07
CA GLN A 32 -0.04 7.70 -8.09
C GLN A 32 0.24 6.22 -7.79
N ASN A 33 0.55 5.42 -8.81
CA ASN A 33 0.90 4.01 -8.61
C ASN A 33 2.20 3.86 -7.82
N GLU A 34 3.24 4.63 -8.17
CA GLU A 34 4.51 4.65 -7.42
C GLU A 34 4.32 5.09 -5.97
N ALA A 35 3.49 6.10 -5.73
CA ALA A 35 3.16 6.56 -4.38
C ALA A 35 2.48 5.47 -3.55
N ARG A 36 1.53 4.73 -4.13
CA ARG A 36 0.86 3.60 -3.46
C ARG A 36 1.83 2.47 -3.15
N ILE A 37 2.73 2.11 -4.08
CA ILE A 37 3.77 1.09 -3.85
C ILE A 37 4.71 1.53 -2.73
N SER A 38 5.17 2.79 -2.75
CA SER A 38 6.04 3.35 -1.70
C SER A 38 5.37 3.34 -0.32
N ALA A 39 4.10 3.75 -0.25
CA ALA A 39 3.31 3.69 0.98
C ALA A 39 3.12 2.25 1.47
N SER A 40 2.91 1.30 0.55
CA SER A 40 2.79 -0.12 0.87
C SER A 40 4.09 -0.65 1.50
N LYS A 41 5.26 -0.28 0.95
CA LYS A 41 6.56 -0.64 1.53
C LYS A 41 6.78 -0.06 2.92
N ALA A 42 6.36 1.18 3.14
CA ALA A 42 6.45 1.81 4.46
C ALA A 42 5.56 1.08 5.49
N ALA A 43 4.31 0.78 5.13
CA ALA A 43 3.40 -0.01 5.96
C ALA A 43 3.95 -1.42 6.23
N LEU A 44 4.54 -2.07 5.22
CA LEU A 44 5.18 -3.37 5.36
C LEU A 44 6.35 -3.34 6.36
N GLY A 45 7.14 -2.26 6.34
CA GLY A 45 8.20 -2.03 7.33
C GLY A 45 7.65 -1.95 8.76
N ALA A 46 6.54 -1.25 8.96
CA ALA A 46 5.87 -1.17 10.26
C ALA A 46 5.37 -2.54 10.73
N ILE A 47 4.76 -3.34 9.85
CA ILE A 47 4.28 -4.70 10.19
C ILE A 47 5.46 -5.62 10.55
N ARG A 48 6.55 -5.59 9.75
CA ARG A 48 7.76 -6.38 10.05
C ARG A 48 8.37 -6.00 11.39
N SER A 49 8.40 -4.71 11.71
CA SER A 49 8.87 -4.23 13.02
C SER A 49 7.97 -4.74 14.16
N ALA A 50 6.64 -4.66 13.99
CA ALA A 50 5.67 -5.16 14.95
C ALA A 50 5.84 -6.67 15.22
N VAL A 51 6.01 -7.48 14.16
CA VAL A 51 6.31 -8.92 14.26
C VAL A 51 7.60 -9.17 15.03
N ALA A 52 8.67 -8.43 14.71
CA ALA A 52 9.97 -8.60 15.36
C ALA A 52 9.92 -8.23 16.85
N VAL A 53 9.27 -7.12 17.21
CA VAL A 53 9.07 -6.71 18.61
C VAL A 53 8.22 -7.73 19.35
N ARG A 54 7.14 -8.21 18.72
CA ARG A 54 6.27 -9.23 19.30
C ARG A 54 7.03 -10.51 19.59
N TYR A 55 7.80 -10.99 18.62
CA TYR A 55 8.65 -12.18 18.76
C TYR A 55 9.69 -11.99 19.88
N ALA A 56 10.43 -10.88 19.88
CA ALA A 56 11.42 -10.58 20.91
C ALA A 56 10.83 -10.48 22.33
N SER A 57 9.64 -9.89 22.46
CA SER A 57 8.93 -9.75 23.75
C SER A 57 8.48 -11.08 24.34
N ARG A 58 8.23 -12.09 23.49
CA ARG A 58 7.81 -13.43 23.95
C ARG A 58 8.97 -14.35 24.20
N ALA A 59 10.08 -14.20 23.46
CA ALA A 59 11.30 -14.97 23.64
C ALA A 59 11.89 -14.89 25.06
N THR A 60 11.55 -13.86 25.84
CA THR A 60 11.95 -13.72 27.24
C THR A 60 11.05 -14.45 28.24
N VAL A 61 9.85 -14.85 27.81
CA VAL A 61 8.86 -15.56 28.63
C VAL A 61 8.95 -17.06 28.36
N GLU A 62 8.98 -17.48 27.09
CA GLU A 62 9.32 -18.83 26.63
C GLU A 62 9.82 -18.73 25.17
N ALA A 63 10.57 -19.71 24.65
CA ALA A 63 10.96 -19.75 23.23
C ALA A 63 9.74 -20.05 22.34
N GLU A 64 8.80 -19.12 22.28
CA GLU A 64 7.56 -19.27 21.54
C GLU A 64 7.80 -19.13 20.03
N PRO A 65 7.00 -19.84 19.22
CA PRO A 65 7.02 -19.67 17.78
C PRO A 65 6.67 -18.23 17.40
N LEU A 66 7.02 -17.86 16.16
CA LEU A 66 6.56 -16.63 15.52
C LEU A 66 5.06 -16.42 15.73
N PRO A 67 4.59 -15.16 15.78
CA PRO A 67 3.18 -14.90 16.04
C PRO A 67 2.28 -15.68 15.06
N PRO A 68 1.15 -16.25 15.53
CA PRO A 68 0.29 -17.08 14.67
C PRO A 68 -0.40 -16.28 13.58
N THR A 69 -0.57 -14.96 13.79
CA THR A 69 -1.10 -13.99 12.83
C THR A 69 -0.60 -12.59 13.18
N ILE A 70 -0.86 -11.61 12.31
CA ILE A 70 -0.70 -10.19 12.63
C ILE A 70 -1.98 -9.71 13.32
N GLU A 71 -1.82 -9.13 14.50
CA GLU A 71 -2.94 -8.62 15.29
C GLU A 71 -2.82 -7.10 15.46
N ALA A 72 -3.97 -6.43 15.57
CA ALA A 72 -4.07 -5.01 15.88
C ALA A 72 -3.30 -4.62 17.17
N SER A 73 -3.26 -5.51 18.14
CA SER A 73 -2.54 -5.35 19.42
C SER A 73 -1.02 -5.20 19.27
N MET A 74 -0.47 -5.56 18.10
CA MET A 74 0.96 -5.43 17.81
C MET A 74 1.36 -4.00 17.45
N PHE A 75 0.38 -3.11 17.23
CA PHE A 75 0.59 -1.72 16.86
C PHE A 75 0.13 -0.80 17.98
N GLN A 76 0.86 0.31 18.18
CA GLN A 76 0.57 1.26 19.26
C GLN A 76 -0.78 1.96 19.11
N ASP A 77 -1.23 2.14 17.86
CA ASP A 77 -2.52 2.71 17.52
C ASP A 77 -3.66 1.68 17.56
N GLY A 78 -3.36 0.41 17.88
CA GLY A 78 -4.34 -0.66 17.90
C GLY A 78 -4.94 -0.98 16.54
N ASN A 79 -4.27 -0.64 15.43
CA ASN A 79 -4.76 -0.87 14.08
C ASN A 79 -3.69 -1.50 13.20
N ILE A 80 -4.09 -2.50 12.40
CA ILE A 80 -3.22 -3.04 11.36
C ILE A 80 -3.14 -2.00 10.24
N PRO A 81 -1.93 -1.59 9.79
CA PRO A 81 -1.78 -0.65 8.68
C PRO A 81 -2.59 -1.07 7.46
N THR A 82 -3.32 -0.15 6.84
CA THR A 82 -4.08 -0.44 5.62
C THR A 82 -3.14 -0.54 4.43
N GLU A 83 -3.30 -1.58 3.63
CA GLU A 83 -2.59 -1.79 2.38
C GLU A 83 -3.14 -0.83 1.29
N PRO A 84 -2.33 0.09 0.74
CA PRO A 84 -2.80 1.16 -0.17
C PRO A 84 -3.25 0.75 -1.59
N LEU A 85 -2.90 -0.43 -2.09
CA LEU A 85 -3.25 -0.88 -3.45
C LEU A 85 -4.67 -1.43 -3.52
N THR A 86 -5.06 -2.23 -2.52
CA THR A 86 -6.37 -2.87 -2.38
C THR A 86 -7.25 -2.19 -1.32
N ASN A 87 -6.70 -1.22 -0.59
CA ASN A 87 -7.38 -0.47 0.47
C ASN A 87 -8.00 -1.38 1.54
N SER A 88 -7.21 -2.34 2.01
CA SER A 88 -7.64 -3.36 2.96
C SER A 88 -6.57 -3.55 4.03
N ASN A 89 -6.99 -3.79 5.27
CA ASN A 89 -6.13 -4.12 6.39
C ASN A 89 -6.26 -5.61 6.81
N SER A 90 -6.99 -6.40 6.03
CA SER A 90 -7.15 -7.83 6.27
C SER A 90 -5.80 -8.56 6.20
N VAL A 91 -5.64 -9.57 7.04
CA VAL A 91 -4.44 -10.41 7.07
C VAL A 91 -4.83 -11.85 6.77
N THR A 92 -4.31 -12.40 5.68
CA THR A 92 -4.50 -13.79 5.29
C THR A 92 -3.29 -14.61 5.72
N LEU A 93 -3.55 -15.67 6.47
CA LEU A 93 -2.52 -16.65 6.85
C LEU A 93 -2.21 -17.56 5.67
N VAL A 94 -0.92 -17.80 5.46
CA VAL A 94 -0.42 -18.54 4.31
C VAL A 94 0.67 -19.52 4.71
N SER A 95 0.56 -20.75 4.21
CA SER A 95 1.58 -21.78 4.38
C SER A 95 2.66 -21.61 3.30
N GLY A 96 3.66 -20.76 3.59
CA GLY A 96 4.82 -20.53 2.73
C GLY A 96 4.75 -19.30 1.83
N LEU A 97 5.89 -18.91 1.26
CA LEU A 97 6.09 -17.74 0.37
C LEU A 97 5.20 -17.66 -0.88
N ALA A 98 4.52 -18.76 -1.26
CA ALA A 98 3.93 -18.93 -2.60
C ALA A 98 2.41 -18.73 -2.67
N ALA A 99 1.71 -18.58 -1.54
CA ALA A 99 0.29 -18.28 -1.57
C ALA A 99 0.09 -16.79 -1.91
N ILE A 100 0.19 -16.52 -3.19
CA ILE A 100 -0.23 -15.30 -3.82
C ILE A 100 -1.74 -15.49 -4.07
N GLY A 101 -2.53 -15.20 -3.04
CA GLY A 101 -3.98 -15.15 -3.21
C GLY A 101 -4.36 -13.98 -4.12
N SER A 102 -5.42 -14.12 -4.91
CA SER A 102 -6.14 -13.00 -5.50
C SER A 102 -6.94 -12.26 -4.41
N GLY A 103 -6.25 -11.86 -3.34
CA GLY A 103 -6.85 -11.31 -2.13
C GLY A 103 -6.72 -9.79 -2.03
N ALA A 104 -6.97 -9.29 -0.84
CA ALA A 104 -6.78 -7.89 -0.46
C ALA A 104 -6.05 -7.83 0.89
N GLY A 105 -5.31 -6.76 1.13
CA GLY A 105 -4.55 -6.55 2.36
C GLY A 105 -3.22 -7.30 2.37
N TRP A 106 -2.90 -7.90 3.51
CA TRP A 106 -1.61 -8.52 3.79
C TRP A 106 -1.69 -10.04 3.77
N ALA A 107 -0.63 -10.67 3.32
CA ALA A 107 -0.40 -12.10 3.48
C ALA A 107 0.73 -12.30 4.49
N TYR A 108 0.54 -13.21 5.44
CA TYR A 108 1.49 -13.47 6.52
C TYR A 108 1.77 -14.97 6.67
N SER A 109 3.06 -15.33 6.63
CA SER A 109 3.54 -16.68 6.91
C SER A 109 4.01 -16.78 8.36
N SER A 110 3.28 -17.52 9.19
CA SER A 110 3.64 -17.77 10.59
C SER A 110 4.80 -18.76 10.74
N SER A 111 5.12 -19.55 9.72
CA SER A 111 6.29 -20.44 9.73
C SER A 111 7.59 -19.71 9.39
N GLU A 112 7.53 -18.63 8.60
CA GLU A 112 8.71 -17.88 8.14
C GLU A 112 8.80 -16.46 8.71
N GLY A 113 7.74 -15.96 9.34
CA GLY A 113 7.67 -14.60 9.90
C GLY A 113 7.62 -13.51 8.83
N LYS A 114 7.35 -13.89 7.58
CA LYS A 114 7.35 -12.99 6.43
C LYS A 114 5.96 -12.47 6.16
N VAL A 115 5.91 -11.20 5.77
CA VAL A 115 4.71 -10.50 5.32
C VAL A 115 4.94 -9.91 3.94
N TRP A 116 3.91 -9.95 3.10
CA TRP A 116 3.86 -9.36 1.75
C TRP A 116 2.43 -8.91 1.41
N ILE A 117 2.29 -8.22 0.28
CA ILE A 117 1.00 -7.77 -0.24
C ILE A 117 0.22 -8.98 -0.79
N ASN A 118 -1.02 -9.16 -0.37
CA ASN A 118 -1.87 -10.27 -0.80
C ASN A 118 -2.50 -10.01 -2.19
N ASN A 119 -1.66 -9.79 -3.20
CA ASN A 119 -2.11 -9.49 -4.56
C ASN A 119 -1.13 -10.06 -5.61
N THR A 120 -1.67 -10.66 -6.68
CA THR A 120 -0.89 -11.28 -7.78
C THR A 120 -0.01 -10.33 -8.57
N SER A 121 -0.32 -9.04 -8.62
CA SER A 121 0.42 -8.05 -9.39
C SER A 121 1.56 -7.38 -8.61
N TYR A 122 1.67 -7.59 -7.30
CA TYR A 122 2.57 -6.82 -6.42
C TYR A 122 3.38 -7.67 -5.43
N THR A 123 3.57 -8.95 -5.74
CA THR A 123 4.19 -9.95 -4.87
C THR A 123 5.68 -9.75 -4.61
N SER A 124 6.35 -8.98 -5.46
CA SER A 124 7.79 -8.71 -5.40
C SER A 124 8.15 -7.52 -4.51
N TYR A 125 7.18 -6.87 -3.87
CA TYR A 125 7.36 -5.64 -3.09
C TYR A 125 7.15 -5.82 -1.58
#